data_AF-A0A8X8A336-F1
#
_entry.id   AF-A0A8X8A336-F1
#
_cell.length_a   1.000
_cell.length_b   1.000
_cell.length_c   1.000
_cell.angle_alpha   90.00
_cell.angle_beta   90.00
_cell.angle_gamma   90.00
#
_symmetry.space_group_name_H-M   'P 1'
#
loop_
_entity.id
_entity.type
_entity.pdbx_description
1 polymer ?
#
loop_
_entity_poly.entity_id
_entity_poly.type
_entity_poly.pdbx_seq_one_letter_code
_entity_poly.pdbx_strand_id
1 'polypeptide(L)'
;MHPLSTAAATSFLSTLLLFLHLTASSPSNDTGNLSNCNQTFSCGALTDITYPFTGGQRPPHCGPPELQLTCFDNSMTTLTANLLPHRVTWVDQTSQTLRLSPLHFYGDNPCTYPFTSSTFDNVFFSLGSNHENLTLFCGCEC
;
A
#
# COMPACT_ATOMS: atom_id res chain seq x y z
N MET A 1 2.42 -8.65 -63.48
CA MET A 1 2.21 -9.65 -62.41
C MET A 1 3.56 -9.88 -61.75
N HIS A 2 3.84 -9.23 -60.61
CA HIS A 2 5.12 -9.38 -59.90
C HIS A 2 5.06 -10.62 -59.00
N PRO A 3 6.05 -11.54 -59.05
CA PRO A 3 6.05 -12.70 -58.17
C PRO A 3 6.36 -12.23 -56.75
N LEU A 4 5.44 -12.51 -55.84
CA LEU A 4 5.68 -12.31 -54.41
C LEU A 4 6.76 -13.33 -53.98
N SER A 5 7.94 -12.84 -53.63
CA SER A 5 9.04 -13.67 -53.16
C SER A 5 8.60 -14.47 -51.93
N THR A 6 8.83 -15.78 -51.94
CA THR A 6 8.47 -16.70 -50.84
C THR A 6 9.07 -16.29 -49.50
N ALA A 7 10.21 -15.59 -49.52
CA ALA A 7 10.86 -15.01 -48.34
C ALA A 7 10.09 -13.82 -47.72
N ALA A 8 9.35 -13.05 -48.54
CA ALA A 8 8.51 -11.98 -48.02
C ALA A 8 7.31 -12.58 -47.27
N ALA A 9 6.68 -13.61 -47.84
CA ALA A 9 5.51 -14.27 -47.26
C ALA A 9 5.81 -14.94 -45.91
N THR A 10 6.99 -15.55 -45.73
CA THR A 10 7.39 -16.17 -44.45
C THR A 10 7.69 -15.13 -43.36
N SER A 11 8.25 -13.98 -43.72
CA SER A 11 8.49 -12.85 -42.80
C SER A 11 7.19 -12.25 -42.26
N PHE A 12 6.19 -12.06 -43.15
CA PHE A 12 4.86 -11.60 -42.75
C PHE A 12 4.15 -12.59 -41.82
N LEU A 13 4.29 -13.89 -42.06
CA LEU A 13 3.65 -14.91 -41.22
C LEU A 13 4.31 -14.98 -39.82
N SER A 14 5.64 -14.87 -39.76
CA SER A 14 6.39 -14.86 -38.49
C SER A 14 6.06 -13.64 -37.62
N THR A 15 5.96 -12.45 -38.24
CA THR A 15 5.57 -11.22 -37.54
C THR A 15 4.13 -11.30 -37.03
N LEU A 16 3.19 -11.81 -37.84
CA LEU A 16 1.81 -12.02 -37.43
C LEU A 16 1.68 -12.97 -36.23
N LEU A 17 2.43 -14.07 -36.22
CA LEU A 17 2.47 -15.02 -35.09
C LEU A 17 3.04 -14.36 -33.83
N LEU A 18 4.10 -13.56 -33.94
CA LEU A 18 4.65 -12.80 -32.81
C LEU A 18 3.63 -11.83 -32.21
N PHE A 19 2.90 -11.09 -33.05
CA PHE A 19 1.83 -10.20 -32.59
C PHE A 19 0.69 -10.98 -31.95
N LEU A 20 0.32 -12.14 -32.49
CA LEU A 20 -0.71 -13.01 -31.90
C LEU A 20 -0.30 -13.49 -30.49
N HIS A 21 0.97 -13.86 -30.29
CA HIS A 21 1.51 -14.24 -28.99
C HIS A 21 1.56 -13.08 -27.99
N LEU A 22 1.85 -11.85 -28.44
CA LEU A 22 1.81 -10.65 -27.59
C LEU A 22 0.38 -10.24 -27.22
N THR A 23 -0.63 -10.53 -28.05
CA THR A 23 -2.03 -10.25 -27.73
C THR A 23 -2.71 -11.36 -26.90
N ALA A 24 -2.14 -12.57 -26.91
CA ALA A 24 -2.65 -13.72 -26.15
C ALA A 24 -2.22 -13.70 -24.67
N SER A 25 -1.31 -12.82 -24.27
CA SER A 25 -1.14 -12.47 -22.85
C SER A 25 -2.27 -11.52 -22.44
N SER A 26 -3.50 -12.02 -22.42
CA SER A 26 -4.56 -11.39 -21.66
C SER A 26 -4.09 -11.35 -20.19
N PRO A 27 -4.16 -10.20 -19.48
CA PRO A 27 -4.12 -10.24 -18.03
C PRO A 27 -5.22 -11.21 -17.63
N SER A 28 -4.87 -12.25 -16.88
CA SER A 28 -5.83 -13.18 -16.33
C SER A 28 -6.96 -12.36 -15.73
N ASN A 29 -8.13 -12.44 -16.35
CA ASN A 29 -9.33 -11.79 -15.85
C ASN A 29 -9.71 -12.64 -14.64
N ASP A 30 -9.05 -12.36 -13.52
CA ASP A 30 -9.18 -13.05 -12.25
C ASP A 30 -10.48 -12.56 -11.59
N THR A 31 -11.58 -12.70 -12.32
CA THR A 31 -12.94 -12.29 -11.93
C THR A 31 -13.41 -13.07 -10.70
N GLY A 32 -12.66 -14.10 -10.28
CA GLY A 32 -12.90 -14.89 -9.07
C GLY A 32 -12.44 -14.23 -7.76
N ASN A 33 -11.60 -13.19 -7.79
CA ASN A 33 -10.97 -12.65 -6.57
C ASN A 33 -11.26 -11.16 -6.28
N LEU A 34 -12.01 -10.44 -7.13
CA LEU A 34 -12.44 -9.07 -6.81
C LEU A 34 -13.56 -9.01 -5.75
N SER A 35 -14.04 -10.16 -5.30
CA SER A 35 -14.97 -10.24 -4.17
C SER A 35 -14.34 -9.49 -2.99
N ASN A 36 -15.12 -8.59 -2.42
CA ASN A 36 -14.77 -7.78 -1.25
C ASN A 36 -13.79 -6.61 -1.43
N CYS A 37 -13.35 -6.28 -2.65
CA CYS A 37 -12.55 -5.05 -2.85
C CYS A 37 -13.34 -3.75 -2.57
N ASN A 38 -14.67 -3.81 -2.61
CA ASN A 38 -15.57 -2.71 -2.26
C ASN A 38 -15.82 -2.56 -0.75
N GLN A 39 -15.33 -3.48 0.10
CA GLN A 39 -15.56 -3.44 1.54
C GLN A 39 -14.78 -2.33 2.20
N THR A 40 -15.30 -1.71 3.25
CA THR A 40 -14.58 -0.71 4.05
C THR A 40 -13.77 -1.36 5.17
N PHE A 41 -12.79 -0.62 5.69
CA PHE A 41 -12.07 -0.97 6.91
C PHE A 41 -12.65 -0.17 8.08
N SER A 42 -12.93 -0.86 9.19
CA SER A 42 -13.38 -0.26 10.45
C SER A 42 -12.71 -0.96 11.63
N CYS A 43 -12.13 -0.19 12.55
CA CYS A 43 -11.45 -0.67 13.75
C CYS A 43 -11.35 0.45 14.80
N GLY A 44 -11.88 0.20 16.00
CA GLY A 44 -11.94 1.21 17.06
C GLY A 44 -12.68 2.47 16.61
N ALA A 45 -12.03 3.62 16.77
CA ALA A 45 -12.59 4.92 16.40
C ALA A 45 -12.50 5.25 14.90
N LEU A 46 -11.74 4.48 14.11
CA LEU A 46 -11.64 4.66 12.67
C LEU A 46 -12.66 3.75 12.00
N THR A 47 -13.69 4.34 11.41
CA THR A 47 -14.77 3.61 10.73
C THR A 47 -14.87 4.04 9.27
N ASP A 48 -15.35 3.12 8.44
CA ASP A 48 -15.67 3.36 7.03
C ASP A 48 -14.49 3.93 6.22
N ILE A 49 -13.29 3.42 6.49
CA ILE A 49 -12.08 3.77 5.75
C ILE A 49 -12.12 3.07 4.38
N THR A 50 -12.09 3.87 3.33
CA THR A 50 -12.27 3.44 1.95
C THR A 50 -10.94 3.27 1.22
N TYR A 51 -11.00 2.99 -0.09
CA TYR A 51 -9.82 2.91 -0.95
C TYR A 51 -9.03 4.24 -0.85
N PRO A 52 -7.69 4.21 -0.79
CA PRO A 52 -6.80 3.10 -1.15
C PRO A 52 -6.41 2.12 -0.03
N PHE A 53 -6.91 2.30 1.19
CA PHE A 53 -6.52 1.43 2.31
C PHE A 53 -7.03 0.01 2.15
N THR A 54 -6.25 -0.99 2.54
CA THR A 54 -6.68 -2.40 2.64
C THR A 54 -6.71 -2.86 4.10
N GLY A 55 -7.24 -4.05 4.36
CA GLY A 55 -7.34 -4.63 5.70
C GLY A 55 -8.77 -5.03 6.08
N GLY A 56 -8.89 -5.79 7.17
CA GLY A 56 -10.19 -6.26 7.65
C GLY A 56 -10.92 -7.08 6.59
N GLN A 57 -12.08 -6.59 6.14
CA GLN A 57 -12.88 -7.24 5.09
C GLN A 57 -12.39 -6.94 3.67
N ARG A 58 -11.52 -5.94 3.46
CA ARG A 58 -10.92 -5.64 2.15
C ARG A 58 -9.57 -6.37 2.02
N PRO A 59 -9.46 -7.40 1.17
CA PRO A 59 -8.24 -8.19 1.06
C PRO A 59 -6.98 -7.40 0.63
N PRO A 60 -5.77 -7.90 0.93
CA PRO A 60 -4.52 -7.23 0.57
C PRO A 60 -4.33 -7.00 -0.94
N HIS A 61 -4.84 -7.90 -1.79
CA HIS A 61 -4.72 -7.77 -3.25
C HIS A 61 -5.58 -6.65 -3.85
N CYS A 62 -6.46 -6.02 -3.07
CA CYS A 62 -7.36 -4.95 -3.52
C CYS A 62 -6.72 -3.54 -3.47
N GLY A 63 -5.48 -3.41 -3.03
CA GLY A 63 -4.82 -2.11 -2.91
C GLY A 63 -3.32 -2.21 -2.67
N PRO A 64 -2.63 -1.07 -2.53
CA PRO A 64 -1.20 -1.03 -2.33
C PRO A 64 -0.80 -1.63 -0.97
N PRO A 65 0.25 -2.49 -0.91
CA PRO A 65 0.75 -3.07 0.34
C PRO A 65 1.13 -2.01 1.40
N GLU A 66 1.57 -0.84 0.97
CA GLU A 66 1.99 0.27 1.83
C GLU A 66 0.83 0.92 2.60
N LEU A 67 -0.41 0.71 2.16
CA LEU A 67 -1.63 1.23 2.80
C LEU A 67 -2.46 0.11 3.44
N GLN A 68 -1.80 -1.00 3.79
CA GLN A 68 -2.43 -2.07 4.54
C GLN A 68 -2.60 -1.68 6.01
N LEU A 69 -3.85 -1.62 6.44
CA LEU A 69 -4.23 -1.42 7.84
C LEU A 69 -4.40 -2.77 8.54
N THR A 70 -4.00 -2.83 9.81
CA THR A 70 -4.31 -3.95 10.69
C THR A 70 -5.05 -3.47 11.93
N CYS A 71 -5.88 -4.34 12.50
CA CYS A 71 -6.70 -4.03 13.68
C CYS A 71 -6.27 -4.93 14.83
N PHE A 72 -5.81 -4.31 15.92
CA PHE A 72 -5.43 -4.99 17.15
C PHE A 72 -6.54 -4.82 18.20
N ASP A 73 -6.95 -5.93 18.83
CA ASP A 73 -7.99 -6.00 19.86
C ASP A 73 -9.26 -5.19 19.53
N ASN A 74 -9.66 -5.17 18.25
CA ASN A 74 -10.81 -4.41 17.74
C ASN A 74 -10.81 -2.91 18.07
N SER A 75 -9.68 -2.36 18.53
CA SER A 75 -9.62 -1.03 19.14
C SER A 75 -8.49 -0.16 18.57
N MET A 76 -7.39 -0.76 18.13
CA MET A 76 -6.23 -0.03 17.64
C MET A 76 -5.93 -0.36 16.18
N THR A 77 -6.02 0.66 15.33
CA THR A 77 -5.59 0.56 13.93
C THR A 77 -4.09 0.84 13.83
N THR A 78 -3.36 -0.02 13.12
CA THR A 78 -1.95 0.18 12.83
C THR A 78 -1.64 0.05 11.34
N LEU A 79 -0.53 0.66 10.94
CA LEU A 79 0.03 0.64 9.59
C LEU A 79 1.55 0.57 9.70
N THR A 80 2.18 -0.19 8.83
CA THR A 80 3.65 -0.23 8.74
C THR A 80 4.14 0.80 7.73
N ALA A 81 4.96 1.73 8.19
CA ALA A 81 5.61 2.73 7.34
C ALA A 81 7.11 2.69 7.63
N ASN A 82 7.95 2.71 6.59
CA ASN A 82 9.41 2.62 6.71
C ASN A 82 9.88 1.45 7.60
N LEU A 83 9.27 0.27 7.41
CA LEU A 83 9.56 -0.96 8.17
C LEU A 83 9.24 -0.88 9.69
N LEU A 84 8.61 0.20 10.15
CA LEU A 84 8.23 0.40 11.55
C LEU A 84 6.70 0.44 11.70
N PRO A 85 6.15 -0.20 12.74
CA PRO A 85 4.74 -0.15 13.02
C PRO A 85 4.35 1.21 13.63
N HIS A 86 3.27 1.77 13.11
CA HIS A 86 2.67 3.01 13.59
C HIS A 86 1.20 2.79 13.91
N ARG A 87 0.73 3.44 14.96
CA ARG A 87 -0.70 3.59 15.22
C ARG A 87 -1.26 4.68 14.33
N VAL A 88 -2.35 4.38 13.64
CA VAL A 88 -3.11 5.37 12.88
C VAL A 88 -4.06 6.06 13.86
N THR A 89 -3.80 7.33 14.17
CA THR A 89 -4.58 8.08 15.17
C THR A 89 -5.71 8.86 14.54
N TRP A 90 -5.62 9.17 13.25
CA TRP A 90 -6.62 9.93 12.51
C TRP A 90 -6.45 9.74 10.99
N VAL A 91 -7.56 9.78 10.26
CA VAL A 91 -7.61 9.72 8.79
C VAL A 91 -8.66 10.73 8.31
N ASP A 92 -8.28 11.55 7.33
CA ASP A 92 -9.22 12.32 6.52
C ASP A 92 -9.11 11.91 5.06
N GLN A 93 -10.17 11.24 4.63
CA GLN A 93 -10.27 10.66 3.29
C GLN A 93 -10.48 11.73 2.21
N THR A 94 -10.99 12.92 2.58
CA THR A 94 -11.23 14.03 1.65
C THR A 94 -9.92 14.74 1.31
N SER A 95 -9.13 15.05 2.33
CA SER A 95 -7.81 15.66 2.14
C SER A 95 -6.70 14.65 1.85
N GLN A 96 -7.01 13.36 1.91
CA GLN A 96 -6.05 12.25 1.75
C GLN A 96 -4.89 12.33 2.75
N THR A 97 -5.21 12.72 3.98
CA THR A 97 -4.21 12.88 5.03
C THR A 97 -4.45 11.86 6.15
N LEU A 98 -3.37 11.39 6.76
CA LEU A 98 -3.42 10.54 7.94
C LEU A 98 -2.40 11.02 8.98
N ARG A 99 -2.67 10.69 10.25
CA ARG A 99 -1.74 10.93 11.36
C ARG A 99 -1.26 9.61 11.89
N LEU A 100 0.07 9.48 11.97
CA LEU A 100 0.77 8.31 12.46
C LEU A 100 1.48 8.64 13.77
N SER A 101 1.39 7.72 14.72
CA SER A 101 2.14 7.75 15.97
C SER A 101 3.00 6.50 16.03
N PRO A 102 4.33 6.58 16.28
CA PRO A 102 5.15 5.38 16.40
C PRO A 102 4.62 4.46 17.50
N LEU A 103 4.46 3.18 17.19
CA LEU A 103 3.83 2.23 18.11
C LEU A 103 4.69 2.02 19.37
N HIS A 104 6.01 2.20 19.29
CA HIS A 104 6.87 2.04 20.46
C HIS A 104 6.61 3.08 21.58
N PHE A 105 6.04 4.25 21.25
CA PHE A 105 5.63 5.23 22.25
C PHE A 105 4.26 4.92 22.88
N TYR A 106 3.62 3.83 22.48
CA TYR A 106 2.33 3.41 23.01
C TYR A 106 2.53 2.42 24.16
N GLY A 107 2.16 2.81 25.38
CA GLY A 107 2.29 2.01 26.60
C GLY A 107 3.28 2.61 27.61
N ASP A 108 3.54 1.88 28.69
CA ASP A 108 4.25 2.40 29.88
C ASP A 108 5.78 2.34 29.79
N ASN A 109 6.37 1.82 28.71
CA ASN A 109 7.83 1.68 28.59
C ASN A 109 8.39 2.04 27.19
N PRO A 110 8.64 3.34 26.92
CA PRO A 110 9.19 3.82 25.65
C PRO A 110 10.71 3.54 25.48
N CYS A 111 11.30 2.70 26.33
CA CYS A 111 12.75 2.43 26.36
C CYS A 111 13.15 1.08 25.72
N THR A 112 12.19 0.33 25.19
CA THR A 112 12.39 -1.06 24.74
C THR A 112 12.79 -1.22 23.28
N TYR A 113 12.82 -0.15 22.47
CA TYR A 113 13.09 -0.23 21.03
C TYR A 113 14.19 0.77 20.64
N PRO A 114 15.12 0.39 19.73
CA PRO A 114 16.14 1.31 19.25
C PRO A 114 15.48 2.56 18.65
N PHE A 115 15.89 3.73 19.13
CA PHE A 115 15.49 5.00 18.55
C PHE A 115 16.14 5.15 17.18
N THR A 116 15.41 4.81 16.13
CA THR A 116 15.81 5.12 14.76
C THR A 116 15.03 6.34 14.28
N SER A 117 15.76 7.36 13.81
CA SER A 117 15.14 8.48 13.10
C SER A 117 14.37 7.93 11.91
N SER A 118 13.05 8.11 11.89
CA SER A 118 12.21 7.72 10.76
C SER A 118 11.76 8.99 10.02
N THR A 119 12.12 9.07 8.74
CA THR A 119 11.59 10.09 7.82
C THR A 119 10.46 9.48 7.01
N PHE A 120 9.25 10.03 7.11
CA PHE A 120 8.08 9.54 6.37
C PHE A 120 8.04 9.95 4.90
N ASP A 121 8.99 10.77 4.43
CA ASP A 121 9.02 11.24 3.05
C ASP A 121 9.47 10.11 2.10
N ASN A 122 8.50 9.52 1.40
CA ASN A 122 8.69 8.45 0.42
C ASN A 122 7.61 8.54 -0.67
N VAL A 123 7.67 7.69 -1.69
CA VAL A 123 6.75 7.69 -2.85
C VAL A 123 5.27 7.63 -2.45
N PHE A 124 4.92 6.99 -1.33
CA PHE A 124 3.54 6.80 -0.88
C PHE A 124 3.05 7.83 0.16
N PHE A 125 3.97 8.47 0.87
CA PHE A 125 3.65 9.40 1.95
C PHE A 125 4.50 10.65 1.79
N SER A 126 3.84 11.80 1.71
CA SER A 126 4.49 13.10 1.79
C SER A 126 4.24 13.73 3.15
N LEU A 127 5.22 14.48 3.63
CA LEU A 127 5.06 15.27 4.85
C LEU A 127 4.10 16.44 4.58
N GLY A 128 3.20 16.71 5.52
CA GLY A 128 2.30 17.86 5.46
C GLY A 128 3.06 19.20 5.42
N SER A 129 2.42 20.25 4.92
CA SER A 129 3.02 21.58 4.83
C SER A 129 3.41 22.18 6.18
N ASN A 130 2.78 21.73 7.26
CA ASN A 130 3.03 22.12 8.63
C ASN A 130 3.91 21.10 9.40
N HIS A 131 4.73 20.31 8.70
CA HIS A 131 5.64 19.37 9.36
C HIS A 131 6.71 20.12 10.16
N GLU A 132 7.04 19.58 11.33
CA GLU A 132 8.12 20.04 12.17
C GLU A 132 8.94 18.84 12.62
N ASN A 133 10.26 19.01 12.72
CA ASN A 133 11.14 17.97 13.21
C ASN A 133 11.06 17.91 14.74
N LEU A 134 10.52 16.80 15.26
CA LEU A 134 10.47 16.55 16.69
C LEU A 134 11.72 15.76 17.12
N THR A 135 12.47 16.29 18.09
CA THR A 135 13.53 15.54 18.78
C THR A 135 13.02 15.16 20.16
N LEU A 136 13.04 13.87 20.47
CA LEU A 136 12.54 13.33 21.74
C LEU A 136 13.70 12.71 22.51
N PHE A 137 13.91 13.18 23.74
CA PHE A 137 14.91 12.65 24.66
C PHE A 137 14.22 11.79 25.71
N CYS A 138 14.47 10.47 25.68
CA CYS A 138 13.97 9.55 26.69
C CYS A 138 15.05 9.33 27.77
N GLY A 139 14.76 9.72 29.01
CA GLY A 139 15.60 9.45 30.18
C GLY A 139 15.44 8.02 30.67
N CYS A 140 15.78 7.04 29.84
CA CYS A 140 15.72 5.63 30.18
C CYS A 140 16.83 5.28 31.19
N GLU A 141 16.48 4.63 32.30
CA GLU A 141 17.48 3.99 33.15
C GLU A 141 17.99 2.72 32.44
N CYS A 142 19.30 2.67 32.17
CA CYS A 142 19.97 1.55 31.49
C CYS A 142 20.29 0.40 32.44
#